data_AF-A0A846Q601-F1
#
_entry.id   AF-A0A846Q601-F1
#
_cell.length_a   1.000
_cell.length_b   1.000
_cell.length_c   1.000
_cell.angle_alpha   90.00
_cell.angle_beta   90.00
_cell.angle_gamma   90.00
#
_symmetry.space_group_name_H-M   'P 1'
#
loop_
_entity.id
_entity.type
_entity.pdbx_description
1 polymer ?
#
loop_
_entity_poly.entity_id
_entity_poly.type
_entity_poly.pdbx_seq_one_letter_code
_entity_poly.pdbx_strand_id
1 'polypeptide(L)' 'MECKECKIVCDGKEVAIIKCGERGFSVECTEEGKEMCGGFMKGCCK' A
#
# COMPACT_ATOMS: atom_id res chain seq x y z
N MET A 1 -8.17 13.06 15.58
CA MET A 1 -7.99 12.71 14.16
C MET A 1 -8.31 11.23 14.05
N GLU A 2 -9.45 10.85 13.49
CA GLU A 2 -9.80 9.42 13.34
C GLU A 2 -8.87 8.80 12.29
N CYS A 3 -7.96 7.91 12.73
CA CYS A 3 -7.06 7.20 11.83
C CYS A 3 -7.88 6.28 10.93
N LYS A 4 -8.01 6.64 9.65
CA LYS A 4 -8.61 5.79 8.62
C LYS A 4 -7.51 4.96 7.98
N GLU A 5 -7.66 3.65 8.03
CA GLU A 5 -6.91 2.73 7.18
C GLU A 5 -7.38 2.93 5.73
N CYS A 6 -6.45 3.19 4.81
CA CYS A 6 -6.75 3.33 3.39
C CYS A 6 -6.18 2.14 2.63
N LYS A 7 -7.01 1.47 1.82
CA LYS A 7 -6.59 0.35 0.99
C LYS A 7 -6.37 0.83 -0.44
N ILE A 8 -5.26 0.43 -1.05
CA ILE A 8 -4.99 0.63 -2.47
C ILE A 8 -5.43 -0.64 -3.18
N VAL A 9 -6.33 -0.48 -4.15
CA VAL A 9 -6.88 -1.58 -4.95
C VAL A 9 -6.52 -1.33 -6.41
N CYS A 10 -5.88 -2.31 -7.06
CA CYS A 10 -5.61 -2.34 -8.50
C CYS A 10 -6.24 -3.61 -9.09
N ASP A 11 -6.94 -3.47 -10.22
CA ASP A 11 -7.61 -4.59 -10.91
C ASP A 11 -8.52 -5.43 -9.99
N GLY A 12 -9.18 -4.76 -9.03
CA GLY A 12 -10.06 -5.39 -8.05
C GLY A 12 -9.34 -6.13 -6.92
N LYS A 13 -8.01 -6.03 -6.84
CA LYS A 13 -7.18 -6.67 -5.82
C LYS A 13 -6.50 -5.67 -4.92
N GLU A 14 -6.44 -5.96 -3.63
CA GLU A 14 -5.74 -5.13 -2.65
C GLU A 14 -4.22 -5.28 -2.82
N VAL A 15 -3.56 -4.18 -3.17
CA VAL A 15 -2.11 -4.14 -3.43
C VAL A 15 -1.32 -3.50 -2.29
N ALA A 16 -1.93 -2.60 -1.54
CA ALA A 16 -1.30 -2.00 -0.37
C ALA A 16 -2.31 -1.48 0.65
N ILE A 17 -1.84 -1.33 1.88
CA ILE A 17 -2.58 -0.80 3.01
C ILE A 17 -1.79 0.38 3.56
N ILE A 18 -2.43 1.54 3.61
CA ILE A 18 -1.91 2.77 4.20
C ILE A 18 -2.53 2.90 5.58
N LYS A 19 -1.69 2.81 6.61
CA LYS A 19 -2.09 3.03 8.00
C LYS A 19 -1.61 4.40 8.42
N CYS A 20 -2.54 5.28 8.75
CA CYS A 20 -2.23 6.57 9.37
C CYS A 20 -2.11 6.37 10.89
N GLY A 21 -1.14 7.03 11.51
CA GLY A 21 -0.92 7.05 12.96
C GLY A 21 -0.53 8.45 13.43
N GLU A 22 -0.41 8.66 14.74
CA GLU A 22 -0.11 9.98 15.31
C GLU A 22 1.22 10.59 14.82
N ARG A 23 2.14 9.76 14.31
CA ARG A 23 3.48 10.16 13.86
C ARG A 23 3.67 10.14 12.34
N GLY A 24 2.61 9.92 11.55
CA GLY A 24 2.69 9.87 10.09
C GLY A 24 1.87 8.74 9.48
N PHE A 25 2.28 8.25 8.31
CA PHE A 25 1.65 7.11 7.64
C PHE A 25 2.68 6.03 7.32
N SER A 26 2.24 4.77 7.40
CA SER A 26 2.99 3.60 6.95
C SER A 26 2.26 2.94 5.80
N VAL A 27 2.99 2.55 4.76
CA VAL A 27 2.47 1.81 3.61
C VAL A 27 2.98 0.38 3.68
N GLU A 28 2.07 -0.58 3.73
CA GLU A 28 2.38 -2.01 3.69
C GLU A 28 1.82 -2.61 2.42
N CYS A 29 2.67 -3.24 1.61
CA CYS A 29 2.23 -3.87 0.36
C CYS A 29 1.97 -5.36 0.54
N THR A 30 0.91 -5.84 -0.12
CA THR A 30 0.61 -7.27 -0.22
C THR A 30 1.61 -7.95 -1.16
N GLU A 31 1.71 -9.28 -1.13
CA GLU A 31 2.56 -10.02 -2.07
C GLU A 31 2.17 -9.73 -3.52
N GLU A 32 0.87 -9.71 -3.81
CA GLU A 32 0.35 -9.35 -5.14
C GLU A 32 0.71 -7.91 -5.53
N GLY A 33 0.64 -6.96 -4.59
CA GLY A 33 1.09 -5.59 -4.82
C GLY A 33 2.58 -5.48 -5.10
N LYS A 34 3.40 -6.33 -4.46
CA LYS A 34 4.84 -6.40 -4.73
C LYS A 34 5.14 -7.03 -6.09
N GLU A 35 4.40 -8.03 -6.53
CA GLU A 35 4.56 -8.58 -7.88
C GLU A 35 4.11 -7.58 -8.96
N MET A 36 2.97 -6.91 -8.76
CA MET A 36 2.47 -5.88 -9.68
C MET A 36 3.39 -4.65 -9.74
N CYS A 37 3.85 -4.16 -8.58
CA CYS A 37 4.77 -3.02 -8.52
C CYS A 37 6.21 -3.41 -8.89
N GLY A 38 6.60 -4.66 -8.64
CA GLY A 38 7.95 -5.19 -8.90
C GLY A 38 8.28 -5.30 -10.39
N GLY A 39 7.28 -5.35 -11.27
CA GLY A 39 7.45 -5.31 -12.72
C GLY A 39 7.81 -3.93 -13.29
N PHE A 40 7.50 -2.85 -12.56
CA PHE A 40 7.82 -1.48 -12.97
C PHE A 40 8.88 -0.91 -12.03
N MET A 41 10.10 -0.72 -12.55
CA MET A 41 11.24 -0.11 -11.85
C MET A 41 10.82 0.94 -10.80
N LYS A 42 11.14 0.66 -9.52
CA LYS A 42 11.09 1.59 -8.37
C LYS A 42 9.75 2.29 -8.13
N GLY A 43 8.93 1.77 -7.23
CA GLY A 43 7.93 2.62 -6.58
C GLY A 43 6.98 1.86 -5.68
N CYS A 44 6.61 2.46 -4.56
CA CYS A 44 5.58 2.04 -3.60
C CYS A 44 5.93 0.89 -2.64
N CYS A 45 6.51 -0.23 -3.10
CA CYS A 45 6.61 -1.44 -2.28
C CYS A 45 8.04 -1.99 -2.28
N LYS A 46 8.82 -1.70 -1.23
CA LYS A 46 10.20 -2.19 -1.07
C LYS A 46 10.36 -2.94 0.23
#